data_AF-A0A182SF72-F1
#
_entry.id   AF-A0A182SF72-F1
#
_cell.length_a   1.000
_cell.length_b   1.000
_cell.length_c   1.000
_cell.angle_alpha   90.00
_cell.angle_beta   90.00
_cell.angle_gamma   90.00
#
_symmetry.space_group_name_H-M   'P 1'
#
loop_
_entity.id
_entity.type
_entity.pdbx_description
1 polymer ?
#
loop_
_entity_poly.entity_id
_entity_poly.type
_entity_poly.pdbx_seq_one_letter_code
_entity_poly.pdbx_strand_id
1 'polypeptide(L)'
;MNWFSYCPVSKFALLSSNLGTILTPVILKPATITKLPRLELGIDQGCMGKDVTLAQLYGTNAILILRQPPNRPFEVVIYLLNGPGLAPKKSHILKLGQSGRFAMNVVDDVVIVHHQATASSMLFDIALSSSETEHGTGAVVHSPIIPAKPIRPFQLEVPSISLDGKTMNCELYTKDWVLFQPNIVIDSKLGCLWFVQLKLSALCALITDRLRLVEFLLQRSDGKTVILSVLKDMMSTTYSGTMLPVLESIFNKLNALYKSVLDSELQSQMALMSLAKSPMKVPTPPRVLIDQADMYTIVFSTIIDAPQMGKILLLYLNSLARNGINANHELSKALLIDLVSHKQFDTLQFLLKYSALNESKALACFLLSLSNVDYPVISQMALDMLARLNANEIILEVLLERGQVIDALRLAKQMPGADSLPARKYLEAAFKTGDPLIFHSVYNFFQMKNVRLRGCPDFLKRKLHVVYRSKSSDVKM
;
A
#
# COMPACT_ATOMS: atom_id res chain seq x y z
N MET A 1 9.93 48.60 3.05
CA MET A 1 9.33 47.32 2.63
C MET A 1 8.91 47.51 1.20
N ASN A 2 9.44 46.71 0.27
CA ASN A 2 9.29 46.96 -1.17
C ASN A 2 8.03 46.30 -1.73
N TRP A 3 7.80 45.05 -1.32
CA TRP A 3 6.65 44.25 -1.69
C TRP A 3 6.45 43.15 -0.63
N PHE A 4 5.30 42.49 -0.67
CA PHE A 4 5.05 41.27 0.09
C PHE A 4 4.34 40.22 -0.75
N SER A 5 4.42 38.97 -0.29
CA SER A 5 3.64 37.86 -0.81
C SER A 5 3.03 37.08 0.35
N TYR A 6 1.89 36.44 0.11
CA TYR A 6 1.13 35.72 1.14
C TYR A 6 0.66 34.36 0.62
N CYS A 7 0.92 33.32 1.41
CA CYS A 7 0.38 31.98 1.24
C CYS A 7 -0.81 31.79 2.20
N PRO A 8 -2.05 31.74 1.70
CA PRO A 8 -3.23 31.57 2.54
C PRO A 8 -3.28 30.21 3.23
N VAL A 9 -2.78 29.16 2.57
CA VAL A 9 -2.84 27.77 3.04
C VAL A 9 -2.15 27.61 4.40
N SER A 10 -0.98 28.20 4.56
CA SER A 10 -0.17 28.07 5.78
C SER A 10 -0.06 29.36 6.60
N LYS A 11 -0.87 30.38 6.27
CA LYS A 11 -0.86 31.71 6.91
C LYS A 11 0.56 32.29 6.99
N PHE A 12 1.30 32.11 5.91
CA PHE A 12 2.71 32.42 5.78
C PHE A 12 2.88 33.62 4.86
N ALA A 13 3.61 34.65 5.28
CA ALA A 13 3.92 35.80 4.43
C ALA A 13 5.42 36.01 4.30
N LEU A 14 5.82 36.65 3.21
CA LEU A 14 7.20 37.03 2.95
C LEU A 14 7.27 38.53 2.73
N LEU A 15 8.14 39.20 3.51
CA LEU A 15 8.36 40.64 3.44
C LEU A 15 9.68 40.91 2.73
N SER A 16 9.67 41.75 1.70
CA SER A 16 10.86 42.11 0.95
C SER A 16 11.43 43.46 1.37
N SER A 17 12.76 43.52 1.48
CA SER A 17 13.55 44.71 1.78
C SER A 17 14.85 44.73 0.97
N ASN A 18 15.56 45.87 0.97
CA ASN A 18 16.82 46.08 0.25
C ASN A 18 16.75 45.64 -1.23
N LEU A 19 15.86 46.28 -2.01
CA LEU A 19 15.58 45.97 -3.42
C LEU A 19 15.30 44.47 -3.72
N GLY A 20 14.77 43.71 -2.76
CA GLY A 20 14.46 42.29 -2.97
C GLY A 20 15.59 41.33 -2.66
N THR A 21 16.70 41.80 -2.09
CA THR A 21 17.81 40.96 -1.65
C THR A 21 17.61 40.40 -0.24
N ILE A 22 16.87 41.09 0.63
CA ILE A 22 16.60 40.61 2.00
C ILE A 22 15.13 40.25 2.12
N LEU A 23 14.86 38.96 2.26
CA LEU A 23 13.52 38.38 2.37
C LEU A 23 13.30 37.91 3.81
N THR A 24 12.31 38.50 4.49
CA THR A 24 11.97 38.16 5.88
C THR A 24 10.67 37.35 5.91
N PRO A 25 10.72 36.04 6.18
CA PRO A 25 9.54 35.23 6.30
C PRO A 25 8.83 35.50 7.65
N VAL A 26 7.50 35.50 7.66
CA VAL A 26 6.69 35.68 8.86
C VAL A 26 5.52 34.70 8.90
N ILE A 27 5.20 34.20 10.10
CA ILE A 27 4.02 33.37 10.34
C ILE A 27 2.95 34.20 11.01
N LEU A 28 1.74 34.17 10.46
CA LEU A 28 0.57 34.86 10.98
C LEU A 28 -0.28 33.90 11.81
N LYS A 29 -0.31 34.10 13.13
CA LYS A 29 -1.21 33.42 14.06
C LYS A 29 -2.26 34.41 14.58
N PRO A 30 -3.40 33.95 15.11
CA PRO A 30 -4.34 34.84 15.77
C PRO A 30 -3.63 35.71 16.81
N ALA A 31 -3.74 37.02 16.71
CA ALA A 31 -3.13 38.04 17.58
C ALA A 31 -1.58 38.12 17.62
N THR A 32 -0.83 37.29 16.88
CA THR A 32 0.65 37.34 16.90
C THR A 32 1.27 37.16 15.52
N ILE A 33 2.25 38.00 15.19
CA ILE A 33 3.09 37.88 13.99
C ILE A 33 4.48 37.44 14.43
N THR A 34 4.91 36.24 14.03
CA THR A 34 6.24 35.70 14.36
C THR A 34 7.18 35.90 13.18
N LYS A 35 8.26 36.66 13.38
CA LYS A 35 9.33 36.80 12.39
C LYS A 35 10.23 35.57 12.42
N LEU A 36 10.57 35.05 11.25
CA LEU A 36 11.49 33.94 11.06
C LEU A 36 12.88 34.44 10.60
N PRO A 37 13.92 33.58 10.65
CA PRO A 37 15.23 33.91 10.11
C PRO A 37 15.15 34.39 8.66
N ARG A 38 15.90 35.44 8.34
CA ARG A 38 15.88 36.09 7.03
C ARG A 38 16.61 35.22 6.00
N LEU A 39 16.18 35.32 4.75
CA LEU A 39 16.89 34.83 3.59
C LEU A 39 17.56 36.03 2.91
N GLU A 40 18.89 36.00 2.85
CA GLU A 40 19.69 37.01 2.16
C GLU A 40 20.17 36.45 0.83
N LEU A 41 19.81 37.13 -0.25
CA LEU A 41 20.23 36.83 -1.61
C LEU A 41 21.50 37.62 -1.93
N GLY A 42 22.30 37.14 -2.89
CA GLY A 42 23.47 37.87 -3.36
C GLY A 42 23.13 39.26 -3.92
N ILE A 43 24.13 40.15 -3.97
CA ILE A 43 23.98 41.57 -4.34
C ILE A 43 23.25 41.75 -5.69
N ASP A 44 23.51 40.87 -6.66
CA ASP A 44 22.88 40.88 -8.00
C ASP A 44 21.76 39.85 -8.17
N GLN A 45 21.22 39.33 -7.07
CA GLN A 45 20.17 38.30 -7.05
C GLN A 45 18.85 38.80 -6.45
N GLY A 46 18.66 40.11 -6.36
CA GLY A 46 17.40 40.71 -5.91
C GLY A 46 16.22 40.23 -6.76
N CYS A 47 15.08 39.96 -6.12
CA CYS A 47 13.87 39.47 -6.78
C CYS A 47 12.68 40.42 -6.59
N MET A 48 11.78 40.43 -7.57
CA MET A 48 10.51 41.16 -7.50
C MET A 48 9.40 40.23 -7.00
N GLY A 49 8.31 40.81 -6.50
CA GLY A 49 7.19 40.00 -5.99
C GLY A 49 6.60 39.03 -7.02
N LYS A 50 6.63 39.38 -8.31
CA LYS A 50 6.19 38.51 -9.42
C LYS A 50 7.09 37.28 -9.64
N ASP A 51 8.34 37.32 -9.18
CA ASP A 51 9.31 36.23 -9.33
C ASP A 51 9.23 35.24 -8.16
N VAL A 52 8.42 35.57 -7.14
CA VAL A 52 8.32 34.79 -5.91
C VAL A 52 6.94 34.18 -5.74
N THR A 53 6.93 32.86 -5.53
CA THR A 53 5.74 32.09 -5.20
C THR A 53 5.91 31.48 -3.80
N LEU A 54 4.91 31.67 -2.94
CA LEU A 54 4.88 31.04 -1.62
C LEU A 54 3.94 29.84 -1.65
N ALA A 55 4.36 28.73 -1.07
CA ALA A 55 3.56 27.51 -1.00
C ALA A 55 3.82 26.75 0.30
N GLN A 56 3.00 25.74 0.55
CA GLN A 56 3.32 24.66 1.48
C GLN A 56 3.52 23.41 0.62
N LEU A 57 4.71 22.79 0.72
CA LEU A 57 5.07 21.58 0.01
C LEU A 57 5.36 20.48 1.03
N TYR A 58 4.61 19.39 0.98
CA TYR A 58 4.70 18.24 1.88
C TYR A 58 4.67 18.65 3.35
N GLY A 59 3.74 19.56 3.68
CA GLY A 59 3.58 20.12 5.03
C GLY A 59 4.61 21.18 5.43
N THR A 60 5.63 21.43 4.61
CA THR A 60 6.69 22.41 4.89
C THR A 60 6.48 23.70 4.10
N ASN A 61 6.54 24.85 4.77
CA ASN A 61 6.47 26.14 4.08
C ASN A 61 7.67 26.33 3.15
N ALA A 62 7.41 26.86 1.96
CA ALA A 62 8.38 26.98 0.90
C ALA A 62 8.33 28.37 0.27
N ILE A 63 9.52 28.90 -0.03
CA ILE A 63 9.73 30.09 -0.86
C ILE A 63 10.30 29.61 -2.19
N LEU A 64 9.54 29.81 -3.27
CA LEU A 64 9.95 29.45 -4.63
C LEU A 64 10.33 30.74 -5.35
N ILE A 65 11.56 30.81 -5.84
CA ILE A 65 12.11 32.00 -6.51
C ILE A 65 12.47 31.62 -7.95
N LEU A 66 11.81 32.23 -8.91
CA LEU A 66 12.17 32.16 -10.31
C LEU A 66 13.43 33.00 -10.54
N ARG A 67 14.49 32.39 -11.06
CA ARG A 67 15.74 33.08 -11.35
C ARG A 67 16.32 32.67 -12.69
N GLN A 68 17.08 33.58 -13.30
CA GLN A 68 17.90 33.31 -14.47
C GLN A 68 19.37 33.46 -14.07
N PRO A 69 20.10 32.36 -13.85
CA PRO A 69 21.53 32.44 -13.61
C PRO A 69 22.25 32.94 -14.89
N PRO A 70 23.45 33.52 -14.76
CA PRO A 70 24.23 34.00 -15.90
C PRO A 70 24.46 32.87 -16.91
N ASN A 71 24.16 33.13 -18.20
CA ASN A 71 24.33 32.18 -19.30
C ASN A 71 23.63 30.82 -19.12
N ARG A 72 22.58 30.76 -18.29
CA ARG A 72 21.79 29.54 -18.08
C ARG A 72 20.30 29.82 -18.29
N PRO A 73 19.51 28.80 -18.67
CA PRO A 73 18.06 28.93 -18.74
C PRO A 73 17.48 29.25 -17.36
N PHE A 74 16.23 29.72 -17.33
CA PHE A 74 15.55 29.95 -16.08
C PHE A 74 15.43 28.67 -15.25
N GLU A 75 15.45 28.85 -13.93
CA GLU A 75 15.23 27.82 -12.95
C GLU A 75 14.40 28.36 -11.78
N VAL A 76 13.74 27.46 -11.06
CA VAL A 76 13.05 27.81 -9.82
C VAL A 76 13.86 27.26 -8.66
N VAL A 77 14.29 28.11 -7.75
CA VAL A 77 14.94 27.69 -6.50
C VAL A 77 13.92 27.62 -5.40
N ILE A 78 13.91 26.51 -4.68
CA ILE A 78 12.99 26.27 -3.57
C ILE A 78 13.79 26.29 -2.26
N TYR A 79 13.42 27.22 -1.39
CA TYR A 79 13.87 27.28 -0.01
C TYR A 79 12.78 26.72 0.89
N LEU A 80 13.07 25.58 1.54
CA LEU A 80 12.18 25.00 2.54
C LEU A 80 12.47 25.62 3.91
N LEU A 81 11.44 25.96 4.67
CA LEU A 81 11.56 26.49 6.03
C LEU A 81 11.67 25.33 7.03
N ASN A 82 12.72 24.51 6.88
CA ASN A 82 13.00 23.33 7.70
C ASN A 82 14.37 23.40 8.40
N GLY A 83 15.06 24.55 8.33
CA GLY A 83 16.28 24.80 9.09
C GLY A 83 16.00 25.10 10.58
N PRO A 84 17.07 25.29 11.38
CA PRO A 84 16.95 25.70 12.78
C PRO A 84 16.09 26.96 12.92
N GLY A 85 15.11 26.96 13.83
CA GLY A 85 14.17 28.07 13.97
C GLY A 85 13.31 28.34 12.74
N LEU A 86 13.09 27.33 11.88
CA LEU A 86 12.41 27.45 10.58
C LEU A 86 13.16 28.34 9.58
N ALA A 87 14.49 28.41 9.71
CA ALA A 87 15.33 29.13 8.75
C ALA A 87 15.13 28.59 7.32
N PRO A 88 15.03 29.46 6.30
CA PRO A 88 14.98 29.03 4.91
C PRO A 88 16.27 28.31 4.49
N LYS A 89 16.13 27.05 4.03
CA LYS A 89 17.24 26.24 3.51
C LYS A 89 17.03 26.00 2.02
N LYS A 90 17.99 26.40 1.18
CA LYS A 90 18.00 26.06 -0.25
C LYS A 90 18.02 24.54 -0.38
N SER A 91 16.91 23.97 -0.87
CA SER A 91 16.69 22.52 -0.82
C SER A 91 16.49 21.91 -2.20
N HIS A 92 15.85 22.63 -3.12
CA HIS A 92 15.57 22.12 -4.46
C HIS A 92 15.77 23.17 -5.56
N ILE A 93 16.08 22.70 -6.76
CA ILE A 93 16.18 23.52 -7.97
C ILE A 93 15.39 22.83 -9.08
N LEU A 94 14.45 23.53 -9.71
CA LEU A 94 13.68 23.03 -10.85
C LEU A 94 14.26 23.59 -12.14
N LYS A 95 14.81 22.73 -13.00
CA LYS A 95 15.35 23.14 -14.31
C LYS A 95 14.21 23.34 -15.30
N LEU A 96 14.01 24.57 -15.77
CA LEU A 96 12.93 24.86 -16.74
C LEU A 96 13.39 24.67 -18.19
N GLY A 97 14.69 24.83 -18.46
CA GLY A 97 15.27 24.63 -19.80
C GLY A 97 14.79 25.62 -20.87
N GLN A 98 14.03 26.64 -20.48
CA GLN A 98 13.44 27.64 -21.37
C GLN A 98 13.70 29.04 -20.82
N SER A 99 13.59 30.04 -21.69
CA SER A 99 13.67 31.46 -21.34
C SER A 99 12.39 32.16 -21.72
N GLY A 100 11.96 33.12 -20.91
CA GLY A 100 10.74 33.87 -21.18
C GLY A 100 9.92 34.12 -19.91
N ARG A 101 8.63 34.38 -20.10
CA ARG A 101 7.69 34.64 -19.01
C ARG A 101 7.13 33.32 -18.48
N PHE A 102 7.35 33.11 -17.19
CA PHE A 102 6.83 31.97 -16.46
C PHE A 102 5.78 32.40 -15.45
N ALA A 103 4.92 31.44 -15.13
CA ALA A 103 3.91 31.55 -14.11
C ALA A 103 3.83 30.22 -13.36
N MET A 104 3.42 30.25 -12.09
CA MET A 104 3.50 29.08 -11.22
C MET A 104 2.21 28.84 -10.44
N ASN A 105 1.77 27.58 -10.43
CA ASN A 105 0.76 27.07 -9.51
C ASN A 105 1.35 25.89 -8.73
N VAL A 106 0.74 25.61 -7.58
CA VAL A 106 1.01 24.41 -6.80
C VAL A 106 -0.30 23.66 -6.61
N VAL A 107 -0.34 22.39 -7.01
CA VAL A 107 -1.52 21.54 -6.89
C VAL A 107 -1.08 20.21 -6.30
N ASP A 108 -1.64 19.83 -5.14
CA ASP A 108 -1.34 18.55 -4.49
C ASP A 108 0.18 18.33 -4.30
N ASP A 109 0.89 19.42 -3.98
CA ASP A 109 2.35 19.53 -3.77
C ASP A 109 3.20 19.34 -5.03
N VAL A 110 2.55 19.26 -6.19
CA VAL A 110 3.20 19.34 -7.50
C VAL A 110 3.33 20.80 -7.90
N VAL A 111 4.55 21.23 -8.20
CA VAL A 111 4.83 22.56 -8.72
C VAL A 111 4.60 22.53 -10.23
N ILE A 112 3.64 23.32 -10.70
CA ILE A 112 3.28 23.49 -12.10
C ILE A 112 3.87 24.80 -12.59
N VAL A 113 4.76 24.73 -13.57
CA VAL A 113 5.39 25.90 -14.17
C VAL A 113 4.87 26.06 -15.59
N HIS A 114 4.12 27.14 -15.82
CA HIS A 114 3.55 27.51 -17.10
C HIS A 114 4.54 28.41 -17.85
N HIS A 115 4.88 28.05 -19.09
CA HIS A 115 5.66 28.90 -19.98
C HIS A 115 4.75 29.52 -21.02
N GLN A 116 4.63 30.85 -20.98
CA GLN A 116 3.65 31.56 -21.81
C GLN A 116 4.03 31.55 -23.30
N ALA A 117 5.31 31.72 -23.63
CA ALA A 117 5.74 31.84 -25.03
C ALA A 117 5.52 30.56 -25.84
N THR A 118 5.66 29.38 -25.22
CA THR A 118 5.40 28.09 -25.88
C THR A 118 4.05 27.48 -25.51
N ALA A 119 3.19 28.22 -24.79
CA ALA A 119 1.89 27.75 -24.29
C ALA A 119 1.95 26.34 -23.67
N SER A 120 2.92 26.09 -22.79
CA SER A 120 3.18 24.76 -22.23
C SER A 120 3.30 24.77 -20.72
N SER A 121 3.14 23.61 -20.09
CA SER A 121 3.24 23.44 -18.64
C SER A 121 4.15 22.27 -18.30
N MET A 122 5.04 22.53 -17.35
CA MET A 122 5.97 21.58 -16.78
C MET A 122 5.51 21.21 -15.38
N LEU A 123 5.61 19.94 -15.02
CA LEU A 123 5.23 19.42 -13.72
C LEU A 123 6.49 18.98 -12.98
N PHE A 124 6.63 19.39 -11.73
CA PHE A 124 7.75 19.01 -10.87
C PHE A 124 7.21 18.55 -9.52
N ASP A 125 7.81 17.50 -8.97
CA ASP A 125 7.48 16.97 -7.67
C ASP A 125 8.77 16.80 -6.88
N ILE A 126 8.90 17.55 -5.77
CA ILE A 126 10.11 17.57 -4.97
C ILE A 126 10.32 16.30 -4.14
N ALA A 127 9.27 15.47 -3.97
CA ALA A 127 9.36 14.19 -3.27
C ALA A 127 9.86 13.05 -4.16
N LEU A 128 9.84 13.23 -5.49
CA LEU A 128 10.47 12.26 -6.39
C LEU A 128 12.00 12.35 -6.27
N SER A 129 12.65 11.20 -6.19
CA SER A 129 14.11 11.16 -6.13
C SER A 129 14.72 11.68 -7.42
N SER A 130 15.80 12.45 -7.27
CA SER A 130 16.69 12.84 -8.35
C SER A 130 18.12 12.49 -7.99
N SER A 131 18.90 12.07 -8.98
CA SER A 131 20.33 11.76 -8.83
C SER A 131 21.21 13.00 -8.89
N GLU A 132 20.69 14.13 -9.37
CA GLU A 132 21.45 15.36 -9.52
C GLU A 132 21.35 16.24 -8.28
N THR A 133 22.49 16.66 -7.74
CA THR A 133 22.59 17.65 -6.66
C THR A 133 23.49 18.80 -7.07
N GLU A 134 23.13 20.02 -6.68
CA GLU A 134 23.97 21.19 -6.88
C GLU A 134 25.19 21.13 -5.94
N HIS A 135 26.37 21.36 -6.50
CA HIS A 135 27.62 21.40 -5.76
C HIS A 135 27.60 22.55 -4.73
N GLY A 136 28.11 22.28 -3.53
CA GLY A 136 28.18 23.24 -2.42
C GLY A 136 26.94 23.28 -1.54
N THR A 137 25.75 23.56 -2.10
CA THR A 137 24.52 23.66 -1.29
C THR A 137 23.87 22.30 -0.98
N GLY A 138 24.14 21.29 -1.80
CA GLY A 138 23.50 19.98 -1.72
C GLY A 138 22.03 20.00 -2.13
N ALA A 139 21.55 21.08 -2.76
CA ALA A 139 20.17 21.18 -3.23
C ALA A 139 19.90 20.16 -4.34
N VAL A 140 18.78 19.45 -4.25
CA VAL A 140 18.38 18.43 -5.22
C VAL A 140 17.85 19.11 -6.48
N VAL A 141 18.40 18.73 -7.63
CA VAL A 141 18.06 19.30 -8.93
C VAL A 141 17.03 18.42 -9.61
N HIS A 142 15.91 19.00 -10.03
CA HIS A 142 14.78 18.29 -10.60
C HIS A 142 14.58 18.64 -12.08
N SER A 143 14.27 17.61 -12.85
CA SER A 143 13.75 17.71 -14.21
C SER A 143 12.23 17.51 -14.22
N PRO A 144 11.50 18.02 -15.23
CA PRO A 144 10.06 17.79 -15.35
C PRO A 144 9.71 16.31 -15.30
N ILE A 145 8.62 15.96 -14.59
CA ILE A 145 8.13 14.58 -14.44
C ILE A 145 7.76 13.98 -15.80
N ILE A 146 7.23 14.83 -16.68
CA ILE A 146 6.88 14.53 -18.06
C ILE A 146 7.38 15.67 -18.97
N PRO A 147 7.57 15.43 -20.28
CA PRO A 147 7.80 16.52 -21.23
C PRO A 147 6.72 17.59 -21.11
N ALA A 148 7.09 18.86 -21.31
CA ALA A 148 6.14 19.97 -21.20
C ALA A 148 4.92 19.75 -22.11
N LYS A 149 3.72 19.89 -21.57
CA LYS A 149 2.45 19.72 -22.31
C LYS A 149 1.56 20.95 -22.16
N PRO A 150 0.81 21.34 -23.20
CA PRO A 150 -0.19 22.39 -23.08
C PRO A 150 -1.40 21.91 -22.28
N ILE A 151 -2.08 22.84 -21.61
CA ILE A 151 -3.47 22.66 -21.19
C ILE A 151 -4.30 22.48 -22.46
N ARG A 152 -5.20 21.47 -22.47
CA ARG A 152 -6.05 21.18 -23.62
C ARG A 152 -6.94 22.41 -23.93
N PRO A 153 -6.89 22.96 -25.16
CA PRO A 153 -7.78 24.04 -25.55
C PRO A 153 -9.25 23.66 -25.37
N PHE A 154 -10.07 24.62 -24.98
CA PHE A 154 -11.50 24.46 -24.81
C PHE A 154 -12.26 25.72 -25.24
N GLN A 155 -13.57 25.56 -25.45
CA GLN A 155 -14.48 26.66 -25.78
C GLN A 155 -15.36 26.96 -24.58
N LEU A 156 -15.73 28.23 -24.42
CA LEU A 156 -16.61 28.70 -23.35
C LEU A 156 -17.69 29.62 -23.91
N GLU A 157 -18.89 29.49 -23.39
CA GLU A 157 -19.92 30.54 -23.51
C GLU A 157 -19.68 31.56 -22.41
N VAL A 158 -19.31 32.79 -22.79
CA VAL A 158 -19.10 33.88 -21.85
C VAL A 158 -20.31 34.82 -21.95
N PRO A 159 -21.23 34.84 -20.97
CA PRO A 159 -22.44 35.68 -21.03
C PRO A 159 -22.13 37.17 -21.18
N SER A 160 -20.98 37.60 -20.64
CA SER A 160 -20.50 38.99 -20.64
C SER A 160 -19.96 39.47 -21.99
N ILE A 161 -19.64 38.56 -22.93
CA ILE A 161 -18.97 38.89 -24.21
C ILE A 161 -19.81 38.45 -25.42
N SER A 162 -20.60 37.38 -25.30
CA SER A 162 -21.48 36.91 -26.37
C SER A 162 -22.95 36.97 -25.95
N LEU A 163 -23.64 38.03 -26.38
CA LEU A 163 -25.10 38.20 -26.21
C LEU A 163 -25.89 37.17 -27.04
N ASP A 164 -25.27 36.60 -28.08
CA ASP A 164 -25.86 35.62 -29.01
C ASP A 164 -25.78 34.15 -28.51
N GLY A 165 -25.18 33.90 -27.34
CA GLY A 165 -24.93 32.53 -26.86
C GLY A 165 -23.89 31.75 -27.68
N LYS A 166 -23.01 32.44 -28.42
CA LYS A 166 -21.96 31.77 -29.22
C LYS A 166 -20.78 31.38 -28.34
N THR A 167 -20.34 30.13 -28.47
CA THR A 167 -19.12 29.62 -27.85
C THR A 167 -17.88 30.31 -28.43
N MET A 168 -16.95 30.69 -27.57
CA MET A 168 -15.70 31.35 -27.92
C MET A 168 -14.52 30.44 -27.55
N ASN A 169 -13.50 30.38 -28.40
CA ASN A 169 -12.26 29.69 -28.05
C ASN A 169 -11.59 30.43 -26.88
N CYS A 170 -11.31 29.71 -25.80
CA CYS A 170 -10.55 30.26 -24.68
C CYS A 170 -9.07 30.30 -25.06
N GLU A 171 -8.50 31.50 -25.17
CA GLU A 171 -7.08 31.70 -25.37
C GLU A 171 -6.34 31.32 -24.07
N LEU A 172 -5.46 30.33 -24.12
CA LEU A 172 -4.71 29.87 -22.95
C LEU A 172 -3.33 30.51 -22.91
N TYR A 173 -2.73 30.58 -21.71
CA TYR A 173 -1.40 31.14 -21.47
C TYR A 173 -1.24 32.61 -21.86
N THR A 174 -2.34 33.37 -21.84
CA THR A 174 -2.32 34.77 -22.23
C THR A 174 -1.47 35.60 -21.27
N LYS A 175 -1.00 36.75 -21.75
CA LYS A 175 -0.28 37.73 -20.93
C LYS A 175 -1.16 38.34 -19.83
N ASP A 176 -2.49 38.23 -19.98
CA ASP A 176 -3.55 38.78 -19.15
C ASP A 176 -3.96 37.84 -18.01
N TRP A 177 -3.37 36.63 -17.96
CA TRP A 177 -3.49 35.72 -16.84
C TRP A 177 -2.81 36.29 -15.59
N VAL A 178 -3.58 36.33 -14.50
CA VAL A 178 -3.10 36.65 -13.17
C VAL A 178 -3.24 35.41 -12.30
N LEU A 179 -2.13 34.95 -11.72
CA LEU A 179 -2.11 33.71 -10.95
C LEU A 179 -2.13 34.00 -9.46
N PHE A 180 -2.92 33.23 -8.73
CA PHE A 180 -2.97 33.24 -7.28
C PHE A 180 -2.71 31.85 -6.73
N GLN A 181 -2.01 31.79 -5.60
CA GLN A 181 -1.71 30.53 -4.94
C GLN A 181 -2.95 29.99 -4.22
N PRO A 182 -3.11 28.65 -4.16
CA PRO A 182 -2.18 27.66 -4.73
C PRO A 182 -2.40 27.44 -6.24
N ASN A 183 -3.64 27.49 -6.72
CA ASN A 183 -4.00 26.96 -8.04
C ASN A 183 -5.04 27.79 -8.80
N ILE A 184 -5.11 29.10 -8.55
CA ILE A 184 -6.09 29.98 -9.17
C ILE A 184 -5.47 30.70 -10.37
N VAL A 185 -6.21 30.75 -11.47
CA VAL A 185 -5.91 31.55 -12.66
C VAL A 185 -7.08 32.48 -12.91
N ILE A 186 -6.82 33.78 -12.93
CA ILE A 186 -7.80 34.81 -13.30
C ILE A 186 -7.45 35.28 -14.71
N ASP A 187 -8.39 35.13 -15.64
CA ASP A 187 -8.30 35.72 -16.96
C ASP A 187 -9.01 37.07 -16.92
N SER A 188 -8.22 38.15 -16.86
CA SER A 188 -8.76 39.51 -16.76
C SER A 188 -9.46 39.99 -18.04
N LYS A 189 -9.14 39.39 -19.19
CA LYS A 189 -9.78 39.70 -20.49
C LYS A 189 -11.16 39.06 -20.59
N LEU A 190 -11.29 37.81 -20.11
CA LEU A 190 -12.57 37.09 -20.10
C LEU A 190 -13.43 37.39 -18.87
N GLY A 191 -12.83 37.94 -17.80
CA GLY A 191 -13.50 38.11 -16.51
C GLY A 191 -13.76 36.78 -15.81
N CYS A 192 -12.99 35.74 -16.14
CA CYS A 192 -13.17 34.38 -15.64
C CYS A 192 -12.16 34.04 -14.54
N LEU A 193 -12.59 33.21 -13.58
CA LEU A 193 -11.73 32.62 -12.57
C LEU A 193 -11.74 31.10 -12.73
N TRP A 194 -10.56 30.50 -12.76
CA TRP A 194 -10.37 29.06 -12.92
C TRP A 194 -9.51 28.47 -11.81
N PHE A 195 -9.73 27.18 -11.56
CA PHE A 195 -8.88 26.36 -10.72
C PHE A 195 -8.09 25.37 -11.58
N VAL A 196 -6.78 25.34 -11.39
CA VAL A 196 -5.90 24.34 -11.99
C VAL A 196 -6.01 23.05 -11.18
N GLN A 197 -6.25 21.94 -11.87
CA GLN A 197 -6.35 20.61 -11.27
C GLN A 197 -5.44 19.63 -12.00
N LEU A 198 -4.92 18.64 -11.26
CA LEU A 198 -4.17 17.54 -11.84
C LEU A 198 -5.13 16.45 -12.33
N LYS A 199 -4.95 16.00 -13.57
CA LYS A 199 -5.66 14.84 -14.10
C LYS A 199 -4.78 13.60 -14.03
N LEU A 200 -4.85 12.87 -12.91
CA LEU A 200 -3.99 11.70 -12.66
C LEU A 200 -4.07 10.63 -13.74
N SER A 201 -5.27 10.34 -14.26
CA SER A 201 -5.47 9.35 -15.33
C SER A 201 -4.70 9.66 -16.61
N ALA A 202 -4.56 10.95 -16.97
CA ALA A 202 -3.74 11.33 -18.11
C ALA A 202 -2.24 11.19 -17.81
N LEU A 203 -1.82 11.48 -16.57
CA LEU A 203 -0.42 11.32 -16.15
C LEU A 203 0.01 9.84 -16.13
N CYS A 204 -0.89 8.90 -15.82
CA CYS A 204 -0.61 7.46 -15.92
C CYS A 204 -0.18 7.01 -17.33
N ALA A 205 -0.68 7.68 -18.37
CA ALA A 205 -0.29 7.42 -19.76
C ALA A 205 1.01 8.11 -20.16
N LEU A 206 1.35 9.24 -19.52
CA LEU A 206 2.50 10.07 -19.88
C LEU A 206 3.78 9.71 -19.11
N ILE A 207 3.66 9.24 -17.87
CA ILE A 207 4.79 8.76 -17.07
C ILE A 207 5.06 7.30 -17.44
N THR A 208 6.12 7.08 -18.21
CA THR A 208 6.48 5.76 -18.76
C THR A 208 7.11 4.83 -17.72
N ASP A 209 7.94 5.38 -16.82
CA ASP A 209 8.52 4.65 -15.70
C ASP A 209 7.42 4.35 -14.67
N ARG A 210 7.05 3.06 -14.57
CA ARG A 210 5.97 2.60 -13.69
C ARG A 210 6.32 2.70 -12.21
N LEU A 211 7.59 2.53 -11.83
CA LEU A 211 8.01 2.69 -10.44
C LEU A 211 7.89 4.16 -10.04
N ARG A 212 8.42 5.07 -10.86
CA ARG A 212 8.32 6.52 -10.65
C ARG A 212 6.86 7.00 -10.65
N LEU A 213 6.00 6.43 -11.48
CA LEU A 213 4.56 6.70 -11.48
C LEU A 213 3.91 6.33 -10.14
N VAL A 214 4.20 5.15 -9.58
CA VAL A 214 3.67 4.74 -8.28
C VAL A 214 4.19 5.63 -7.16
N GLU A 215 5.48 5.99 -7.17
CA GLU A 215 6.04 6.95 -6.21
C GLU A 215 5.35 8.30 -6.26
N PHE A 216 5.08 8.80 -7.46
CA PHE A 216 4.34 10.04 -7.67
C PHE A 216 2.91 9.92 -7.13
N LEU A 217 2.19 8.83 -7.45
CA LEU A 217 0.79 8.64 -7.05
C LEU A 217 0.64 8.42 -5.54
N LEU A 218 1.61 7.81 -4.86
CA LEU A 218 1.59 7.63 -3.40
C LEU A 218 1.49 8.95 -2.63
N GLN A 219 1.86 10.05 -3.28
CA GLN A 219 1.82 11.40 -2.76
C GLN A 219 0.59 12.21 -3.19
N ARG A 220 -0.37 11.59 -3.90
CA ARG A 220 -1.55 12.27 -4.43
C ARG A 220 -2.81 11.97 -3.62
N SER A 221 -3.70 12.96 -3.52
CA SER A 221 -4.94 12.85 -2.75
C SER A 221 -5.87 11.73 -3.26
N ASP A 222 -5.96 11.55 -4.58
CA ASP A 222 -6.74 10.45 -5.21
C ASP A 222 -5.85 9.28 -5.67
N GLY A 223 -4.64 9.15 -5.12
CA GLY A 223 -3.65 8.21 -5.62
C GLY A 223 -4.00 6.74 -5.42
N LYS A 224 -4.75 6.39 -4.36
CA LYS A 224 -5.06 4.98 -4.01
C LYS A 224 -5.78 4.24 -5.13
N THR A 225 -6.90 4.77 -5.60
CA THR A 225 -7.73 4.16 -6.65
C THR A 225 -6.97 4.07 -7.96
N VAL A 226 -6.18 5.09 -8.28
CA VAL A 226 -5.37 5.14 -9.49
C VAL A 226 -4.23 4.13 -9.46
N ILE A 227 -3.51 3.97 -8.34
CA ILE A 227 -2.45 2.96 -8.21
C ILE A 227 -3.03 1.56 -8.38
N LEU A 228 -4.17 1.27 -7.74
CA LEU A 228 -4.80 -0.04 -7.85
C LEU A 228 -5.23 -0.34 -9.30
N SER A 229 -5.74 0.66 -10.03
CA SER A 229 -6.01 0.54 -11.47
C SER A 229 -4.72 0.29 -12.27
N VAL A 230 -3.65 1.03 -12.00
CA VAL A 230 -2.36 0.84 -12.68
C VAL A 230 -1.80 -0.56 -12.43
N LEU A 231 -1.85 -1.05 -11.20
CA LEU A 231 -1.40 -2.40 -10.84
C LEU A 231 -2.24 -3.47 -11.53
N LYS A 232 -3.57 -3.29 -11.57
CA LYS A 232 -4.48 -4.18 -12.31
C LYS A 232 -4.13 -4.23 -13.80
N ASP A 233 -3.89 -3.09 -14.44
CA ASP A 233 -3.53 -3.02 -15.85
C ASP A 233 -2.17 -3.69 -16.12
N MET A 234 -1.19 -3.46 -15.22
CA MET A 234 0.14 -4.08 -15.29
C MET A 234 0.10 -5.60 -15.16
N MET A 235 -0.90 -6.15 -14.47
CA MET A 235 -1.06 -7.59 -14.23
C MET A 235 -2.16 -8.23 -15.08
N SER A 236 -2.74 -7.51 -16.05
CA SER A 236 -3.85 -8.00 -16.88
C SER A 236 -3.61 -9.40 -17.46
N THR A 237 -4.67 -10.14 -17.78
CA THR A 237 -4.61 -11.54 -18.25
C THR A 237 -3.74 -11.75 -19.49
N THR A 238 -3.48 -10.70 -20.28
CA THR A 238 -2.57 -10.70 -21.43
C THR A 238 -1.09 -10.48 -21.08
N TYR A 239 -0.74 -10.46 -19.79
CA TYR A 239 0.60 -10.14 -19.31
C TYR A 239 1.63 -11.24 -19.61
N SER A 240 2.77 -10.84 -20.19
CA SER A 240 3.84 -11.74 -20.63
C SER A 240 4.97 -11.97 -19.61
N GLY A 241 4.91 -11.36 -18.42
CA GLY A 241 5.94 -11.54 -17.38
C GLY A 241 7.10 -10.55 -17.42
N THR A 242 7.17 -9.65 -18.41
CA THR A 242 8.34 -8.76 -18.61
C THR A 242 8.52 -7.69 -17.52
N MET A 243 7.48 -7.36 -16.76
CA MET A 243 7.49 -6.32 -15.73
C MET A 243 7.67 -6.89 -14.31
N LEU A 244 7.99 -8.18 -14.14
CA LEU A 244 8.10 -8.81 -12.82
C LEU A 244 9.10 -8.10 -11.88
N PRO A 245 10.30 -7.68 -12.34
CA PRO A 245 11.23 -6.93 -11.48
C PRO A 245 10.69 -5.56 -11.05
N VAL A 246 9.93 -4.91 -11.94
CA VAL A 246 9.30 -3.62 -11.67
C VAL A 246 8.16 -3.80 -10.65
N LEU A 247 7.35 -4.85 -10.80
CA LEU A 247 6.31 -5.22 -9.85
C LEU A 247 6.89 -5.56 -8.47
N GLU A 248 7.99 -6.31 -8.41
CA GLU A 248 8.70 -6.58 -7.15
C GLU A 248 9.11 -5.28 -6.44
N SER A 249 9.70 -4.36 -7.20
CA SER A 249 10.13 -3.05 -6.67
C SER A 249 8.94 -2.23 -6.16
N ILE A 250 7.82 -2.25 -6.89
CA ILE A 250 6.58 -1.58 -6.47
C ILE A 250 6.03 -2.21 -5.20
N PHE A 251 5.92 -3.54 -5.12
CA PHE A 251 5.45 -4.24 -3.92
C PHE A 251 6.32 -3.92 -2.70
N ASN A 252 7.65 -3.92 -2.86
CA ASN A 252 8.56 -3.55 -1.78
C ASN A 252 8.30 -2.12 -1.28
N LYS A 253 8.04 -1.18 -2.18
CA LYS A 253 7.71 0.21 -1.81
C LYS A 253 6.38 0.29 -1.04
N LEU A 254 5.34 -0.36 -1.55
CA LEU A 254 4.01 -0.35 -0.94
C LEU A 254 4.03 -0.99 0.45
N ASN A 255 4.64 -2.16 0.57
CA ASN A 255 4.71 -2.89 1.84
C ASN A 255 5.65 -2.21 2.84
N ALA A 256 6.72 -1.55 2.41
CA ALA A 256 7.56 -0.73 3.29
C ALA A 256 6.77 0.44 3.90
N LEU A 257 5.94 1.12 3.08
CA LEU A 257 5.05 2.16 3.58
C LEU A 257 3.99 1.59 4.53
N TYR A 258 3.35 0.47 4.18
CA TYR A 258 2.39 -0.20 5.04
C TYR A 258 3.00 -0.59 6.39
N LYS A 259 4.22 -1.17 6.39
CA LYS A 259 4.96 -1.49 7.61
C LYS A 259 5.25 -0.26 8.46
N SER A 260 5.65 0.85 7.84
CA SER A 260 5.93 2.10 8.58
C SER A 260 4.70 2.64 9.32
N VAL A 261 3.50 2.45 8.75
CA VAL A 261 2.23 2.81 9.40
C VAL A 261 1.95 1.87 10.57
N LEU A 262 2.07 0.55 10.37
CA LEU A 262 1.86 -0.44 11.43
C LEU A 262 2.80 -0.20 12.62
N ASP A 263 4.07 0.13 12.37
CA ASP A 263 5.04 0.43 13.42
C ASP A 263 4.68 1.72 14.16
N SER A 264 4.21 2.74 13.44
CA SER A 264 3.77 4.00 14.04
C SER A 264 2.50 3.84 14.88
N GLU A 265 1.57 3.00 14.45
CA GLU A 265 0.35 2.66 15.20
C GLU A 265 0.69 1.86 16.46
N LEU A 266 1.57 0.86 16.35
CA LEU A 266 2.03 0.06 17.49
C LEU A 266 2.73 0.95 18.53
N GLN A 267 3.62 1.84 18.09
CA GLN A 267 4.27 2.81 18.96
C GLN A 267 3.25 3.71 19.66
N SER A 268 2.21 4.16 18.95
CA SER A 268 1.15 5.00 19.53
C SER A 268 0.34 4.23 20.58
N GLN A 269 0.02 2.96 20.33
CA GLN A 269 -0.68 2.10 21.31
C GLN A 269 0.16 1.84 22.55
N MET A 270 1.45 1.53 22.38
CA MET A 270 2.37 1.32 23.51
C MET A 270 2.57 2.61 24.33
N ALA A 271 2.63 3.77 23.68
CA ALA A 271 2.74 5.06 24.35
C ALA A 271 1.49 5.37 25.19
N LEU A 272 0.28 5.06 24.71
CA LEU A 272 -0.96 5.21 25.50
C LEU A 272 -0.97 4.33 26.76
N MET A 273 -0.30 3.19 26.73
CA MET A 273 -0.17 2.29 27.89
C MET A 273 0.93 2.75 28.87
N SER A 274 1.85 3.63 28.45
CA SER A 274 2.88 4.20 29.32
C SER A 274 2.48 5.61 29.78
N LEU A 275 2.51 5.90 31.07
CA LEU A 275 2.21 7.23 31.64
C LEU A 275 3.26 8.33 31.28
N ALA A 276 4.09 8.11 30.26
CA ALA A 276 5.17 9.00 29.87
C ALA A 276 4.67 10.18 29.03
N LYS A 277 4.73 11.39 29.60
CA LYS A 277 4.51 12.67 28.91
C LYS A 277 5.77 13.08 28.13
N SER A 278 6.10 12.41 27.04
CA SER A 278 7.05 12.98 26.06
C SER A 278 6.28 13.70 24.95
N PRO A 279 6.76 14.85 24.45
CA PRO A 279 6.14 15.51 23.30
C PRO A 279 6.45 14.70 22.05
N MET A 280 5.61 13.71 21.75
CA MET A 280 5.70 12.94 20.51
C MET A 280 5.25 13.84 19.33
N LYS A 281 6.06 13.90 18.26
CA LYS A 281 5.57 14.41 16.97
C LYS A 281 4.44 13.48 16.54
N VAL A 282 3.23 14.02 16.39
CA VAL A 282 2.09 13.27 15.85
C VAL A 282 2.48 12.75 14.47
N PRO A 283 2.48 11.42 14.23
CA PRO A 283 2.75 10.86 12.92
C PRO A 283 1.70 11.37 11.95
N THR A 284 2.13 12.07 10.89
CA THR A 284 1.21 12.43 9.80
C THR A 284 0.92 11.17 9.00
N PRO A 285 -0.35 10.77 8.85
CA PRO A 285 -0.70 9.58 8.08
C PRO A 285 -0.26 9.77 6.61
N PRO A 286 0.16 8.70 5.93
CA PRO A 286 0.45 8.79 4.51
C PRO A 286 -0.82 9.14 3.74
N ARG A 287 -0.66 9.85 2.62
CA ARG A 287 -1.80 10.22 1.74
C ARG A 287 -2.47 9.00 1.14
N VAL A 288 -1.66 8.01 0.78
CA VAL A 288 -2.11 6.76 0.19
C VAL A 288 -1.57 5.60 1.01
N LEU A 289 -2.47 4.73 1.43
CA LEU A 289 -2.17 3.45 2.05
C LEU A 289 -2.89 2.35 1.27
N ILE A 290 -2.13 1.37 0.81
CA ILE A 290 -2.64 0.17 0.15
C ILE A 290 -2.34 -1.00 1.07
N ASP A 291 -3.39 -1.66 1.52
CA ASP A 291 -3.28 -2.85 2.36
C ASP A 291 -3.39 -4.14 1.54
N GLN A 292 -3.25 -5.28 2.21
CA GLN A 292 -3.36 -6.60 1.59
C GLN A 292 -4.77 -6.90 1.06
N ALA A 293 -5.83 -6.34 1.67
CA ALA A 293 -7.20 -6.57 1.25
C ALA A 293 -7.54 -5.81 -0.04
N ASP A 294 -7.04 -4.57 -0.18
CA ASP A 294 -7.10 -3.77 -1.41
C ASP A 294 -6.43 -4.53 -2.57
N MET A 295 -5.20 -5.01 -2.33
CA MET A 295 -4.42 -5.77 -3.32
C MET A 295 -5.17 -7.04 -3.76
N TYR A 296 -5.71 -7.79 -2.80
CA TYR A 296 -6.46 -9.01 -3.11
C TYR A 296 -7.73 -8.72 -3.92
N THR A 297 -8.57 -7.82 -3.40
CA THR A 297 -9.93 -7.59 -3.92
C THR A 297 -9.94 -6.92 -5.28
N ILE A 298 -9.01 -5.98 -5.53
CA ILE A 298 -9.03 -5.13 -6.72
C ILE A 298 -8.02 -5.58 -7.77
N VAL A 299 -6.89 -6.15 -7.35
CA VAL A 299 -5.78 -6.52 -8.26
C VAL A 299 -5.74 -8.04 -8.47
N PHE A 300 -5.48 -8.82 -7.41
CA PHE A 300 -5.24 -10.26 -7.55
C PHE A 300 -6.49 -11.06 -7.98
N SER A 301 -7.68 -10.63 -7.58
CA SER A 301 -8.94 -11.23 -8.01
C SER A 301 -9.17 -11.16 -9.53
N THR A 302 -8.48 -10.24 -10.22
CA THR A 302 -8.68 -10.01 -11.66
C THR A 302 -7.76 -10.86 -12.54
N ILE A 303 -6.82 -11.57 -11.93
CA ILE A 303 -5.80 -12.39 -12.59
C ILE A 303 -5.93 -13.86 -12.21
N ILE A 304 -7.10 -14.25 -11.69
CA ILE A 304 -7.42 -15.66 -11.41
C ILE A 304 -7.23 -16.46 -12.69
N ASP A 305 -6.57 -17.61 -12.57
CA ASP A 305 -6.19 -18.52 -13.67
C ASP A 305 -5.18 -17.96 -14.69
N ALA A 306 -4.62 -16.76 -14.45
CA ALA A 306 -3.56 -16.24 -15.31
C ALA A 306 -2.26 -17.04 -15.10
N PRO A 307 -1.49 -17.35 -16.17
CA PRO A 307 -0.32 -18.24 -16.08
C PRO A 307 0.84 -17.68 -15.23
N GLN A 308 0.82 -16.39 -14.92
CA GLN A 308 1.82 -15.74 -14.08
C GLN A 308 1.32 -15.44 -12.66
N MET A 309 0.09 -15.82 -12.32
CA MET A 309 -0.54 -15.54 -11.01
C MET A 309 0.34 -16.03 -9.86
N GLY A 310 0.71 -17.31 -9.83
CA GLY A 310 1.61 -17.87 -8.82
C GLY A 310 2.90 -17.07 -8.63
N LYS A 311 3.57 -16.67 -9.73
CA LYS A 311 4.82 -15.88 -9.64
C LYS A 311 4.57 -14.49 -9.06
N ILE A 312 3.49 -13.82 -9.46
CA ILE A 312 3.13 -12.49 -8.95
C ILE A 312 2.82 -12.56 -7.45
N LEU A 313 2.03 -13.56 -7.03
CA LEU A 313 1.69 -13.79 -5.63
C LEU A 313 2.93 -14.12 -4.80
N LEU A 314 3.86 -14.95 -5.32
CA LEU A 314 5.14 -15.25 -4.67
C LEU A 314 6.01 -13.99 -4.51
N LEU A 315 6.08 -13.11 -5.52
CA LEU A 315 6.79 -11.84 -5.41
C LEU A 315 6.18 -10.94 -4.33
N TYR A 316 4.85 -10.86 -4.28
CA TYR A 316 4.16 -10.10 -3.24
C TYR A 316 4.40 -10.69 -1.85
N LEU A 317 4.34 -12.02 -1.71
CA LEU A 317 4.63 -12.72 -0.46
C LEU A 317 6.07 -12.50 0.01
N ASN A 318 7.04 -12.57 -0.91
CA ASN A 318 8.44 -12.27 -0.60
C ASN A 318 8.62 -10.82 -0.14
N SER A 319 7.89 -9.89 -0.77
CA SER A 319 7.88 -8.49 -0.36
C SER A 319 7.30 -8.29 1.05
N LEU A 320 6.22 -8.99 1.40
CA LEU A 320 5.66 -8.99 2.76
C LEU A 320 6.67 -9.55 3.77
N ALA A 321 7.27 -10.70 3.47
CA ALA A 321 8.27 -11.35 4.33
C ALA A 321 9.50 -10.46 4.58
N ARG A 322 10.01 -9.79 3.52
CA ARG A 322 11.11 -8.82 3.63
C ARG A 322 10.81 -7.65 4.57
N ASN A 323 9.55 -7.23 4.65
CA ASN A 323 9.11 -6.16 5.54
C ASN A 323 8.60 -6.67 6.91
N GLY A 324 8.71 -7.97 7.19
CA GLY A 324 8.24 -8.58 8.44
C GLY A 324 6.72 -8.50 8.61
N ILE A 325 5.97 -8.57 7.52
CA ILE A 325 4.50 -8.50 7.50
C ILE A 325 3.94 -9.91 7.26
N ASN A 326 3.00 -10.33 8.11
CA ASN A 326 2.33 -11.62 7.94
C ASN A 326 1.31 -11.55 6.80
N ALA A 327 1.29 -12.61 5.97
CA ALA A 327 0.30 -12.75 4.91
C ALA A 327 -1.13 -12.90 5.46
N ASN A 328 -2.08 -12.23 4.82
CA ASN A 328 -3.49 -12.40 5.09
C ASN A 328 -4.00 -13.75 4.59
N HIS A 329 -5.01 -14.30 5.27
CA HIS A 329 -5.55 -15.62 4.94
C HIS A 329 -6.03 -15.76 3.50
N GLU A 330 -6.63 -14.72 2.91
CA GLU A 330 -7.12 -14.75 1.53
C GLU A 330 -6.00 -14.84 0.50
N LEU A 331 -4.89 -14.13 0.75
CA LEU A 331 -3.68 -14.23 -0.08
C LEU A 331 -3.09 -15.64 -0.01
N SER A 332 -2.96 -16.18 1.22
CA SER A 332 -2.44 -17.54 1.42
C SER A 332 -3.31 -18.58 0.73
N LYS A 333 -4.65 -18.49 0.84
CA LYS A 333 -5.58 -19.40 0.15
C LYS A 333 -5.43 -19.35 -1.36
N ALA A 334 -5.38 -18.16 -1.96
CA ALA A 334 -5.24 -18.03 -3.41
C ALA A 334 -3.91 -18.63 -3.91
N LEU A 335 -2.81 -18.40 -3.19
CA LEU A 335 -1.53 -19.01 -3.53
C LEU A 335 -1.56 -20.54 -3.36
N LEU A 336 -2.25 -21.08 -2.34
CA LEU A 336 -2.44 -22.54 -2.20
C LEU A 336 -3.19 -23.13 -3.40
N ILE A 337 -4.29 -22.50 -3.82
CA ILE A 337 -5.09 -22.97 -4.96
C ILE A 337 -4.22 -23.02 -6.22
N ASP A 338 -3.47 -21.95 -6.51
CA ASP A 338 -2.58 -21.85 -7.68
C ASP A 338 -1.45 -22.89 -7.64
N LEU A 339 -0.76 -23.04 -6.50
CA LEU A 339 0.35 -24.01 -6.39
C LEU A 339 -0.13 -25.45 -6.52
N VAL A 340 -1.30 -25.78 -5.97
CA VAL A 340 -1.89 -27.13 -6.06
C VAL A 340 -2.39 -27.41 -7.48
N SER A 341 -3.08 -26.47 -8.12
CA SER A 341 -3.57 -26.63 -9.49
C SER A 341 -2.43 -26.81 -10.50
N HIS A 342 -1.31 -26.11 -10.29
CA HIS A 342 -0.10 -26.20 -11.12
C HIS A 342 0.92 -27.26 -10.64
N LYS A 343 0.58 -28.07 -9.62
CA LYS A 343 1.41 -29.17 -9.09
C LYS A 343 2.80 -28.73 -8.60
N GLN A 344 2.93 -27.51 -8.09
CA GLN A 344 4.18 -26.94 -7.56
C GLN A 344 4.37 -27.29 -6.07
N PHE A 345 4.42 -28.59 -5.77
CA PHE A 345 4.44 -29.09 -4.39
C PHE A 345 5.74 -28.76 -3.63
N ASP A 346 6.89 -28.75 -4.31
CA ASP A 346 8.18 -28.40 -3.70
C ASP A 346 8.17 -26.97 -3.18
N THR A 347 7.64 -26.04 -3.97
CA THR A 347 7.48 -24.63 -3.60
C THR A 347 6.53 -24.50 -2.40
N LEU A 348 5.41 -25.22 -2.42
CA LEU A 348 4.48 -25.22 -1.30
C LEU A 348 5.13 -25.75 -0.02
N GLN A 349 5.91 -26.82 -0.11
CA GLN A 349 6.61 -27.39 1.04
C GLN A 349 7.63 -26.43 1.62
N PHE A 350 8.37 -25.74 0.75
CA PHE A 350 9.28 -24.69 1.15
C PHE A 350 8.54 -23.57 1.91
N LEU A 351 7.43 -23.06 1.37
CA LEU A 351 6.68 -21.97 2.00
C LEU A 351 6.13 -22.34 3.39
N LEU A 352 5.63 -23.57 3.56
CA LEU A 352 5.17 -24.06 4.86
C LEU A 352 6.33 -24.26 5.83
N LYS A 353 7.46 -24.82 5.37
CA LYS A 353 8.65 -25.03 6.20
C LYS A 353 9.17 -23.73 6.82
N TYR A 354 9.09 -22.62 6.09
CA TYR A 354 9.50 -21.30 6.57
C TYR A 354 8.35 -20.45 7.12
N SER A 355 7.16 -21.04 7.33
CA SER A 355 5.97 -20.39 7.89
C SER A 355 5.57 -19.09 7.16
N ALA A 356 5.85 -19.00 5.87
CA ALA A 356 5.63 -17.79 5.07
C ALA A 356 4.13 -17.48 4.87
N LEU A 357 3.27 -18.50 4.93
CA LEU A 357 1.83 -18.38 4.64
C LEU A 357 0.96 -17.97 5.83
N ASN A 358 1.56 -17.58 6.96
CA ASN A 358 0.86 -17.27 8.21
C ASN A 358 -0.07 -18.43 8.62
N GLU A 359 0.54 -19.50 9.13
CA GLU A 359 -0.15 -20.77 9.38
C GLU A 359 -1.32 -20.62 10.36
N SER A 360 -2.49 -21.14 9.99
CA SER A 360 -3.67 -21.17 10.85
C SER A 360 -4.44 -22.47 10.70
N LYS A 361 -5.25 -22.82 11.71
CA LYS A 361 -6.10 -24.02 11.70
C LYS A 361 -7.04 -24.03 10.49
N ALA A 362 -7.61 -22.87 10.16
CA ALA A 362 -8.49 -22.69 9.00
C ALA A 362 -7.75 -22.94 7.67
N LEU A 363 -6.53 -22.41 7.53
CA LEU A 363 -5.72 -22.61 6.33
C LEU A 363 -5.29 -24.08 6.16
N ALA A 364 -4.98 -24.78 7.25
CA ALA A 364 -4.64 -26.20 7.21
C ALA A 364 -5.85 -27.08 6.84
N CYS A 365 -7.04 -26.78 7.38
CA CYS A 365 -8.28 -27.45 6.98
C CYS A 365 -8.62 -27.19 5.51
N PHE A 366 -8.37 -25.97 5.04
CA PHE A 366 -8.53 -25.64 3.62
C PHE A 366 -7.57 -26.45 2.74
N LEU A 367 -6.30 -26.57 3.13
CA LEU A 367 -5.34 -27.41 2.41
C LEU A 367 -5.75 -28.90 2.38
N LEU A 368 -6.35 -29.41 3.46
CA LEU A 368 -6.95 -30.75 3.48
C LEU A 368 -8.10 -30.87 2.48
N SER A 369 -8.95 -29.84 2.36
CA SER A 369 -10.07 -29.85 1.40
C SER A 369 -9.61 -29.83 -0.06
N LEU A 370 -8.40 -29.34 -0.33
CA LEU A 370 -7.77 -29.37 -1.66
C LEU A 370 -7.04 -30.71 -1.93
N SER A 371 -6.88 -31.57 -0.91
CA SER A 371 -6.16 -32.81 -1.07
C SER A 371 -7.04 -33.87 -1.76
N ASN A 372 -6.55 -34.39 -2.88
CA ASN A 372 -7.18 -35.48 -3.62
C ASN A 372 -6.41 -36.79 -3.40
N VAL A 373 -7.04 -37.92 -3.71
CA VAL A 373 -6.44 -39.27 -3.62
C VAL A 373 -5.14 -39.36 -4.42
N ASP A 374 -5.06 -38.64 -5.54
CA ASP A 374 -3.90 -38.62 -6.43
C ASP A 374 -2.67 -37.94 -5.83
N TYR A 375 -2.82 -37.13 -4.77
CA TYR A 375 -1.74 -36.33 -4.17
C TYR A 375 -1.72 -36.44 -2.64
N PRO A 376 -1.29 -37.58 -2.08
CA PRO A 376 -1.22 -37.79 -0.63
C PRO A 376 -0.23 -36.85 0.08
N VAL A 377 0.70 -36.25 -0.67
CA VAL A 377 1.67 -35.28 -0.16
C VAL A 377 0.97 -34.04 0.43
N ILE A 378 -0.05 -33.50 -0.24
CA ILE A 378 -0.82 -32.31 0.22
C ILE A 378 -1.47 -32.58 1.57
N SER A 379 -2.09 -33.76 1.64
CA SER A 379 -2.69 -34.30 2.86
C SER A 379 -1.71 -34.35 4.02
N GLN A 380 -0.50 -34.86 3.79
CA GLN A 380 0.55 -34.91 4.80
C GLN A 380 1.00 -33.52 5.23
N MET A 381 1.21 -32.61 4.28
CA MET A 381 1.63 -31.23 4.56
C MET A 381 0.62 -30.48 5.45
N ALA A 382 -0.67 -30.72 5.22
CA ALA A 382 -1.73 -30.13 6.03
C ALA A 382 -1.78 -30.73 7.45
N LEU A 383 -1.57 -32.05 7.59
CA LEU A 383 -1.43 -32.69 8.91
C LEU A 383 -0.20 -32.20 9.66
N ASP A 384 0.94 -32.03 8.97
CA ASP A 384 2.17 -31.48 9.56
C ASP A 384 1.95 -30.04 10.06
N MET A 385 1.21 -29.23 9.30
CA MET A 385 0.81 -27.88 9.67
C MET A 385 -0.11 -27.87 10.90
N LEU A 386 -1.13 -28.74 10.96
CA LEU A 386 -1.98 -28.90 12.14
C LEU A 386 -1.19 -29.35 13.37
N ALA A 387 -0.21 -30.24 13.18
CA ALA A 387 0.64 -30.74 14.26
C ALA A 387 1.50 -29.61 14.85
N ARG A 388 2.12 -28.76 14.01
CA ARG A 388 2.85 -27.56 14.46
C ARG A 388 1.96 -26.57 15.23
N LEU A 389 0.69 -26.45 14.85
CA LEU A 389 -0.31 -25.60 15.50
C LEU A 389 -0.94 -26.24 16.75
N ASN A 390 -0.50 -27.42 17.19
CA ASN A 390 -1.08 -28.20 18.28
C ASN A 390 -2.60 -28.44 18.13
N ALA A 391 -3.09 -28.56 16.89
CA ALA A 391 -4.50 -28.74 16.56
C ALA A 391 -4.92 -30.23 16.58
N ASN A 392 -4.57 -30.92 17.66
CA ASN A 392 -4.72 -32.38 17.79
C ASN A 392 -6.17 -32.87 17.66
N GLU A 393 -7.15 -32.08 18.08
CA GLU A 393 -8.56 -32.41 17.90
C GLU A 393 -8.93 -32.55 16.42
N ILE A 394 -8.49 -31.61 15.58
CA ILE A 394 -8.75 -31.62 14.12
C ILE A 394 -8.03 -32.80 13.46
N ILE A 395 -6.78 -33.08 13.86
CA ILE A 395 -6.02 -34.23 13.36
C ILE A 395 -6.75 -35.54 13.65
N LEU A 396 -7.33 -35.68 14.85
CA LEU A 396 -8.11 -36.87 15.21
C LEU A 396 -9.33 -37.05 14.31
N GLU A 397 -10.04 -35.98 13.97
CA GLU A 397 -11.20 -36.07 13.08
C GLU A 397 -10.78 -36.55 11.69
N VAL A 398 -9.71 -35.98 11.14
CA VAL A 398 -9.19 -36.33 9.81
C VAL A 398 -8.71 -37.80 9.76
N LEU A 399 -7.99 -38.26 10.80
CA LEU A 399 -7.54 -39.67 10.87
C LEU A 399 -8.72 -40.64 10.97
N LEU A 400 -9.78 -40.27 11.69
CA LEU A 400 -10.99 -41.08 11.81
C LEU A 400 -11.77 -41.15 10.50
N GLU A 401 -11.87 -40.05 9.76
CA GLU A 401 -12.49 -40.03 8.43
C GLU A 401 -11.73 -40.88 7.40
N ARG A 402 -10.39 -40.91 7.49
CA ARG A 402 -9.52 -41.73 6.62
C ARG A 402 -9.44 -43.20 7.02
N GLY A 403 -10.07 -43.60 8.12
CA GLY A 403 -10.04 -44.97 8.62
C GLY A 403 -8.73 -45.36 9.34
N GLN A 404 -7.83 -44.41 9.62
CA GLN A 404 -6.59 -44.62 10.38
C GLN A 404 -6.87 -44.61 11.90
N VAL A 405 -7.76 -45.50 12.35
CA VAL A 405 -8.32 -45.46 13.72
C VAL A 405 -7.27 -45.77 14.80
N ILE A 406 -6.27 -46.61 14.49
CA ILE A 406 -5.20 -46.97 15.44
C ILE A 406 -4.27 -45.77 15.73
N ASP A 407 -3.89 -45.03 14.70
CA ASP A 407 -3.07 -43.83 14.86
C ASP A 407 -3.87 -42.72 15.56
N ALA A 408 -5.17 -42.61 15.27
CA ALA A 408 -6.07 -41.72 16.01
C ALA A 408 -6.13 -42.09 17.50
N LEU A 409 -6.22 -43.37 17.86
CA LEU A 409 -6.19 -43.81 19.26
C LEU A 409 -4.84 -43.54 19.94
N ARG A 410 -3.73 -43.73 19.22
CA ARG A 410 -2.38 -43.45 19.71
C ARG A 410 -2.23 -41.97 20.07
N LEU A 411 -2.65 -41.08 19.18
CA LEU A 411 -2.60 -39.63 19.39
C LEU A 411 -3.55 -39.19 20.51
N ALA A 412 -4.77 -39.76 20.55
CA ALA A 412 -5.76 -39.46 21.58
C ALA A 412 -5.30 -39.86 23.00
N LYS A 413 -4.47 -40.90 23.13
CA LYS A 413 -3.88 -41.32 24.42
C LYS A 413 -2.86 -40.32 24.96
N GLN A 414 -2.19 -39.58 24.08
CA GLN A 414 -1.17 -38.58 24.45
C GLN A 414 -1.78 -37.23 24.84
N MET A 415 -3.09 -37.03 24.61
CA MET A 415 -3.81 -35.79 24.88
C MET A 415 -4.31 -35.66 26.33
N PRO A 416 -4.34 -34.45 26.92
CA PRO A 416 -5.02 -34.21 28.19
C PRO A 416 -6.52 -34.52 28.03
N GLY A 417 -7.04 -35.47 28.82
CA GLY A 417 -8.43 -35.94 28.71
C GLY A 417 -8.62 -37.29 28.00
N ALA A 418 -7.56 -38.10 27.83
CA ALA A 418 -7.63 -39.46 27.28
C ALA A 418 -8.72 -40.35 27.94
N ASP A 419 -9.05 -40.11 29.20
CA ASP A 419 -10.10 -40.83 29.94
C ASP A 419 -11.53 -40.44 29.52
N SER A 420 -11.73 -39.28 28.88
CA SER A 420 -13.05 -38.81 28.42
C SER A 420 -13.37 -39.09 26.94
N LEU A 421 -12.51 -39.84 26.22
CA LEU A 421 -12.72 -40.11 24.78
C LEU A 421 -14.09 -40.79 24.46
N PRO A 422 -14.83 -40.31 23.44
CA PRO A 422 -16.13 -40.85 23.06
C PRO A 422 -15.99 -42.14 22.24
N ALA A 423 -16.13 -43.30 22.91
CA ALA A 423 -16.01 -44.63 22.27
C ALA A 423 -16.85 -44.81 20.99
N ARG A 424 -18.02 -44.19 20.91
CA ARG A 424 -18.94 -44.30 19.76
C ARG A 424 -18.29 -43.85 18.45
N LYS A 425 -17.61 -42.68 18.45
CA LYS A 425 -17.01 -42.09 17.25
C LYS A 425 -15.92 -42.99 16.66
N TYR A 426 -15.10 -43.59 17.53
CA TYR A 426 -14.01 -44.48 17.13
C TYR A 426 -14.52 -45.85 16.66
N LEU A 427 -15.55 -46.42 17.31
CA LEU A 427 -16.15 -47.69 16.90
C LEU A 427 -16.91 -47.57 15.57
N GLU A 428 -17.62 -46.45 15.35
CA GLU A 428 -18.26 -46.16 14.05
C GLU A 428 -17.23 -46.01 12.93
N ALA A 429 -16.11 -45.32 13.19
CA ALA A 429 -15.02 -45.21 12.22
C ALA A 429 -14.35 -46.57 11.93
N ALA A 430 -14.09 -47.39 12.96
CA ALA A 430 -13.51 -48.73 12.81
C ALA A 430 -14.46 -49.74 12.15
N PHE A 431 -15.77 -49.49 12.22
CA PHE A 431 -16.75 -50.29 11.50
C PHE A 431 -16.75 -49.95 10.00
N LYS A 432 -16.62 -48.66 9.66
CA LYS A 432 -16.58 -48.19 8.27
C LYS A 432 -15.36 -48.67 7.48
N THR A 433 -14.25 -49.04 8.15
CA THR A 433 -13.06 -49.57 7.47
C THR A 433 -13.24 -50.99 6.94
N GLY A 434 -14.23 -51.75 7.44
CA GLY A 434 -14.51 -53.11 6.99
C GLY A 434 -13.50 -54.18 7.44
N ASP A 435 -12.47 -53.81 8.22
CA ASP A 435 -11.45 -54.72 8.74
C ASP A 435 -11.83 -55.24 10.15
N PRO A 436 -12.11 -56.56 10.31
CA PRO A 436 -12.45 -57.16 11.60
C PRO A 436 -11.37 -57.00 12.67
N LEU A 437 -10.09 -56.98 12.29
CA LEU A 437 -8.97 -56.86 13.23
C LEU A 437 -8.93 -55.47 13.85
N ILE A 438 -9.04 -54.42 13.02
CA ILE A 438 -9.07 -53.03 13.49
C ILE A 438 -10.27 -52.80 14.41
N PHE A 439 -11.46 -53.30 14.04
CA PHE A 439 -12.64 -53.20 14.88
C PHE A 439 -12.46 -53.88 16.24
N HIS A 440 -11.96 -55.11 16.26
CA HIS A 440 -11.73 -55.86 17.50
C HIS A 440 -10.67 -55.19 18.39
N SER A 441 -9.58 -54.67 17.81
CA SER A 441 -8.55 -53.95 18.56
C SER A 441 -9.09 -52.67 19.21
N VAL A 442 -9.88 -51.88 18.48
CA VAL A 442 -10.52 -50.65 18.99
C VAL A 442 -11.55 -50.99 20.08
N TYR A 443 -12.33 -52.06 19.89
CA TYR A 443 -13.31 -52.53 20.85
C TYR A 443 -12.67 -52.98 22.17
N ASN A 444 -11.61 -53.80 22.10
CA ASN A 444 -10.86 -54.25 23.28
C ASN A 444 -10.21 -53.09 24.02
N PHE A 445 -9.69 -52.08 23.30
CA PHE A 445 -9.14 -50.87 23.93
C PHE A 445 -10.19 -50.16 24.80
N PHE A 446 -11.40 -49.96 24.29
CA PHE A 446 -12.46 -49.30 25.06
C PHE A 446 -13.06 -50.19 26.16
N GLN A 447 -13.08 -51.52 26.00
CA GLN A 447 -13.44 -52.43 27.09
C GLN A 447 -12.43 -52.35 28.25
N MET A 448 -11.13 -52.44 27.95
CA MET A 448 -10.05 -52.28 28.94
C MET A 448 -10.13 -50.92 29.65
N LYS A 449 -10.50 -49.86 28.91
CA LYS A 449 -10.75 -48.54 29.48
C LYS A 449 -11.99 -48.50 30.39
N ASN A 450 -13.10 -49.12 30.00
CA ASN A 450 -14.31 -49.20 30.84
C ASN A 450 -14.03 -49.98 32.13
N VAL A 451 -13.26 -51.09 32.06
CA VAL A 451 -12.81 -51.84 33.23
C VAL A 451 -11.95 -50.96 34.15
N ARG A 452 -11.00 -50.20 33.59
CA ARG A 452 -10.15 -49.30 34.38
C ARG A 452 -10.94 -48.17 35.07
N LEU A 453 -11.91 -47.59 34.40
CA LEU A 453 -12.65 -46.42 34.90
C LEU A 453 -13.88 -46.78 35.75
N ARG A 454 -14.52 -47.93 35.51
CA ARG A 454 -15.80 -48.31 36.13
C ARG A 454 -15.81 -49.73 36.70
N GLY A 455 -14.74 -50.51 36.55
CA GLY A 455 -14.69 -51.91 37.00
C GLY A 455 -15.54 -52.89 36.17
N CYS A 456 -16.17 -52.44 35.09
CA CYS A 456 -17.06 -53.25 34.26
C CYS A 456 -16.73 -53.01 32.76
N PRO A 457 -16.67 -54.05 31.91
CA PRO A 457 -16.36 -53.90 30.48
C PRO A 457 -17.48 -53.23 29.67
N ASP A 458 -18.70 -53.18 30.21
CA ASP A 458 -19.89 -52.79 29.48
C ASP A 458 -19.94 -51.31 29.07
N PHE A 459 -20.40 -51.09 27.83
CA PHE A 459 -20.67 -49.75 27.32
C PHE A 459 -22.03 -49.26 27.82
N LEU A 460 -22.10 -48.01 28.28
CA LEU A 460 -23.36 -47.37 28.69
C LEU A 460 -24.39 -47.38 27.54
N LYS A 461 -25.63 -47.80 27.82
CA LYS A 461 -26.72 -48.00 26.83
C LYS A 461 -26.95 -46.80 25.87
N ARG A 462 -26.59 -45.57 26.24
CA ARG A 462 -26.68 -44.37 25.37
C ARG A 462 -25.58 -44.24 24.31
N LYS A 463 -24.49 -45.01 24.37
CA LYS A 463 -23.34 -44.94 23.42
C LYS A 463 -23.38 -45.99 22.30
N LEU A 464 -24.35 -46.90 22.30
CA LEU A 464 -24.40 -48.10 21.45
C LEU A 464 -25.44 -48.08 20.31
N HIS A 465 -26.34 -47.08 20.27
CA HIS A 465 -27.37 -47.01 19.24
C HIS A 465 -26.75 -46.53 17.92
N VAL A 466 -26.27 -47.48 17.10
CA VAL A 466 -26.44 -47.55 15.63
C VAL A 466 -25.61 -48.71 15.03
N VAL A 467 -24.53 -49.20 15.66
CA VAL A 467 -23.65 -50.22 15.04
C VAL A 467 -24.01 -51.69 15.42
N TYR A 468 -24.63 -51.92 16.57
CA TYR A 468 -24.72 -53.29 17.15
C TYR A 468 -25.99 -54.09 16.84
N ARG A 469 -26.86 -53.66 15.92
CA ARG A 469 -28.14 -54.36 15.68
C ARG A 469 -28.12 -55.45 14.60
N SER A 470 -27.01 -55.70 13.90
CA SER A 470 -26.99 -56.68 12.79
C SER A 470 -26.04 -57.87 12.92
N LYS A 471 -25.31 -58.05 14.03
CA LYS A 471 -24.45 -59.23 14.22
C LYS A 471 -24.38 -59.76 15.67
N SER A 472 -25.45 -59.66 16.46
CA SER A 472 -25.54 -60.46 17.69
C SER A 472 -26.03 -61.89 17.45
N SER A 473 -26.15 -62.32 16.19
CA SER A 473 -26.57 -63.67 15.80
C SER A 473 -25.43 -64.57 15.33
N ASP A 474 -24.23 -64.04 15.04
CA ASP A 474 -23.08 -64.85 14.63
C ASP A 474 -21.84 -64.44 15.42
N VAL A 475 -21.07 -65.42 15.88
CA VAL A 475 -19.96 -65.33 16.85
C VAL A 475 -20.40 -65.48 18.31
N LYS A 476 -20.85 -66.70 18.63
CA LYS A 476 -20.45 -67.40 19.85
C LYS A 476 -19.37 -68.41 19.44
N MET A 477 -18.21 -68.32 20.11
CA MET A 477 -17.00 -69.14 19.98
C MET A 477 -16.25 -69.08 18.65
#